data_AF-A0A2A8CXM3-F1
#
_entry.id   AF-A0A2A8CXM3-F1
#
_cell.length_a   1.000
_cell.length_b   1.000
_cell.length_c   1.000
_cell.angle_alpha   90.00
_cell.angle_beta   90.00
_cell.angle_gamma   90.00
#
_symmetry.space_group_name_H-M   'P 1'
#
loop_
_entity.id
_entity.type
_entity.pdbx_description
1 polymer ?
#
loop_
_entity_poly.entity_id
_entity_poly.type
_entity_poly.pdbx_seq_one_letter_code
_entity_poly.pdbx_strand_id
1 'polypeptide(L)'
;MHIYAAIALYLSTFLQVGVTSDAHAGRFTNPGLCEQGVVSLDAEMDRLSKEESRVSKQRAAKLYLCILQRASADQLSVEDRDAVRKRFSQMVFMLADSTYDAVVSEGDRDEPDEWVFADEAGERLLAWWRMQDVVPSTPGNERLLEHVERVQIAEREYASSESVSGFDDRGLIYVKYGPPSRVDQVNWDEMHNLSMIDGFPENEIWSYPALAQNGSFLFIEDDDEFELGRSTDLIPKRQRALALSPSRRGNQNAVRLLGIMSLVYERLAYYQDHIAFAYLDTWKYASLIEENRRVAQLGGMSYPVNEQPSVVATRIVSEVEAADRNFERRRDKEMPAQATEVIKLPTADLQYITSRFLNPDGTTRVVLDWAMEPEELQPDKSVVKRFRRSSLSRYQDRSVEVNVSIRDPSYQSIGAERQLVVFEDASADVSKGRTNSLTFALPKNAKHLALQTNAHMSTIKEDVVQYGPPFSYAVDWERDLSPLDETGRRLLLSDIRPMLLPRDVEIQSLVGSSIESAATPTPRMEIQPDDQLVIYFEAYNLRYGSDDRVQYTVQYDVEVRSPRWLLRDQFERSSTEVTQEGSSSRVEEYILVDLGDVEVEDGDTIRLTVEMTDDVAQSTSSRTIELDVAEP
;
A
#
# COMPACT_ATOMS: atom_id res chain seq x y z
N MET A 1 31.85 15.60 -5.75
CA MET A 1 31.32 16.95 -5.45
C MET A 1 30.40 17.50 -6.55
N HIS A 2 30.54 17.12 -7.83
CA HIS A 2 29.67 17.61 -8.92
C HIS A 2 28.33 16.87 -9.10
N ILE A 3 28.18 15.65 -8.60
CA ILE A 3 26.91 14.88 -8.65
C ILE A 3 25.89 15.39 -7.60
N TYR A 4 26.36 15.99 -6.51
CA TYR A 4 25.52 16.46 -5.41
C TYR A 4 24.90 17.85 -5.64
N ALA A 5 25.44 18.63 -6.59
CA ALA A 5 24.82 19.88 -7.03
C ALA A 5 23.59 19.60 -7.91
N ALA A 6 23.57 18.50 -8.67
CA ALA A 6 22.46 18.15 -9.56
C ALA A 6 21.19 17.75 -8.79
N ILE A 7 21.32 16.99 -7.69
CA ILE A 7 20.17 16.55 -6.88
C ILE A 7 19.61 17.70 -6.02
N ALA A 8 20.47 18.59 -5.50
CA ALA A 8 20.04 19.78 -4.77
C ALA A 8 19.45 20.88 -5.69
N LEU A 9 19.92 20.99 -6.95
CA LEU A 9 19.24 21.81 -7.96
C LEU A 9 17.91 21.18 -8.41
N TYR A 10 17.80 19.85 -8.52
CA TYR A 10 16.55 19.21 -8.93
C TYR A 10 15.39 19.47 -7.96
N LEU A 11 15.68 19.52 -6.65
CA LEU A 11 14.68 19.83 -5.62
C LEU A 11 14.47 21.33 -5.38
N SER A 12 15.49 22.18 -5.53
CA SER A 12 15.32 23.64 -5.33
C SER A 12 14.70 24.36 -6.53
N THR A 13 14.87 23.87 -7.75
CA THR A 13 14.26 24.49 -8.95
C THR A 13 12.73 24.31 -8.98
N PHE A 14 12.19 23.32 -8.27
CA PHE A 14 10.74 23.14 -8.09
C PHE A 14 10.14 24.06 -7.02
N LEU A 15 10.95 24.63 -6.12
CA LEU A 15 10.49 25.39 -4.96
C LEU A 15 10.63 26.92 -5.11
N GLN A 16 11.30 27.41 -6.17
CA GLN A 16 11.51 28.85 -6.38
C GLN A 16 10.62 29.51 -7.43
N VAL A 17 9.71 28.77 -8.08
CA VAL A 17 8.71 29.41 -8.94
C VAL A 17 7.42 29.61 -8.14
N GLY A 18 7.32 30.76 -7.48
CA GLY A 18 6.02 31.33 -7.18
C GLY A 18 5.30 31.59 -8.50
N VAL A 19 4.49 30.62 -8.93
CA VAL A 19 3.54 30.80 -10.03
C VAL A 19 2.17 30.83 -9.39
N THR A 20 1.57 32.00 -9.50
CA THR A 20 0.14 32.28 -9.44
C THR A 20 -0.71 31.09 -9.89
N SER A 21 -1.79 30.85 -9.16
CA SER A 21 -2.92 30.02 -9.58
C SER A 21 -3.31 30.34 -11.03
N ASP A 22 -2.84 29.54 -11.97
CA ASP A 22 -3.38 29.52 -13.32
C ASP A 22 -3.53 28.07 -13.77
N ALA A 23 -4.76 27.78 -14.16
CA ALA A 23 -5.28 26.48 -14.53
C ALA A 23 -4.53 25.87 -15.73
N HIS A 24 -3.43 25.14 -15.47
CA HIS A 24 -2.75 24.28 -16.44
C HIS A 24 -2.58 22.83 -15.95
N ALA A 25 -3.49 22.37 -15.08
CA ALA A 25 -3.76 20.95 -14.98
C ALA A 25 -4.47 20.49 -16.27
N GLY A 26 -3.83 19.61 -17.06
CA GLY A 26 -4.54 18.80 -18.05
C GLY A 26 -4.42 19.12 -19.55
N ARG A 27 -3.37 19.82 -20.04
CA ARG A 27 -3.12 19.92 -21.49
C ARG A 27 -1.79 19.35 -21.96
N PHE A 28 -1.64 18.03 -21.80
CA PHE A 28 -0.85 17.21 -22.73
C PHE A 28 -1.69 16.06 -23.31
N THR A 29 -2.94 16.37 -23.64
CA THR A 29 -3.70 15.60 -24.64
C THR A 29 -3.13 15.97 -26.01
N ASN A 30 -2.01 15.36 -26.39
CA ASN A 30 -1.70 15.16 -27.80
C ASN A 30 -2.45 13.87 -28.20
N PRO A 31 -3.71 13.94 -28.67
CA PRO A 31 -4.49 12.75 -29.04
C PRO A 31 -3.76 11.90 -30.08
N GLY A 32 -2.97 12.54 -30.94
CA GLY A 32 -2.14 11.86 -31.94
C GLY A 32 -1.05 10.94 -31.36
N LEU A 33 -0.74 10.99 -30.06
CA LEU A 33 0.22 10.03 -29.47
C LEU A 33 -0.41 8.64 -29.28
N CYS A 34 -1.68 8.54 -28.91
CA CYS A 34 -2.34 7.23 -28.79
C CYS A 34 -2.64 6.60 -30.18
N GLU A 35 -2.68 7.42 -31.24
CA GLU A 35 -2.77 6.96 -32.63
C GLU A 35 -1.47 6.32 -33.14
N GLN A 36 -0.33 6.60 -32.49
CA GLN A 36 0.99 6.09 -32.90
C GLN A 36 1.24 4.61 -32.52
N GLY A 37 0.36 3.99 -31.72
CA GLY A 37 0.26 2.55 -31.54
C GLY A 37 1.44 1.82 -30.87
N VAL A 38 1.46 0.50 -31.03
CA VAL A 38 2.38 -0.47 -30.38
C VAL A 38 3.84 -0.24 -30.77
N VAL A 39 4.10 -0.04 -32.07
CA VAL A 39 5.44 0.23 -32.64
C VAL A 39 6.10 1.43 -31.96
N SER A 40 5.31 2.41 -31.54
CA SER A 40 5.83 3.61 -30.88
C SER A 40 6.14 3.38 -29.41
N LEU A 41 5.47 2.44 -28.73
CA LEU A 41 5.84 2.05 -27.38
C LEU A 41 7.18 1.33 -27.39
N ASP A 42 7.34 0.29 -28.22
CA ASP A 42 8.59 -0.49 -28.28
C ASP A 42 9.78 0.41 -28.62
N ALA A 43 9.61 1.37 -29.55
CA ALA A 43 10.64 2.35 -29.86
C ALA A 43 10.98 3.29 -28.69
N GLU A 44 10.03 3.65 -27.82
CA GLU A 44 10.30 4.44 -26.61
C GLU A 44 10.94 3.59 -25.51
N MET A 45 10.54 2.32 -25.36
CA MET A 45 11.18 1.34 -24.47
C MET A 45 12.65 1.12 -24.88
N ASP A 46 12.94 1.05 -26.17
CA ASP A 46 14.31 1.00 -26.70
C ASP A 46 15.11 2.28 -26.47
N ARG A 47 14.45 3.45 -26.35
CA ARG A 47 15.16 4.70 -26.02
C ARG A 47 15.46 4.77 -24.54
N LEU A 48 14.53 4.32 -23.69
CA LEU A 48 14.76 4.22 -22.25
C LEU A 48 16.00 3.39 -21.93
N SER A 49 16.36 2.40 -22.76
CA SER A 49 17.48 1.49 -22.47
C SER A 49 18.83 2.17 -22.71
N LYS A 50 18.81 3.21 -23.53
CA LYS A 50 19.99 3.97 -23.97
C LYS A 50 20.14 5.27 -23.18
N GLU A 51 19.01 5.88 -22.81
CA GLU A 51 18.99 7.16 -22.09
C GLU A 51 17.78 7.23 -21.14
N GLU A 52 18.06 7.13 -19.83
CA GLU A 52 17.06 7.30 -18.77
C GLU A 52 16.64 8.77 -18.64
N SER A 53 15.75 9.22 -19.54
CA SER A 53 15.12 10.53 -19.46
C SER A 53 13.70 10.42 -18.92
N ARG A 54 13.33 11.29 -17.97
CA ARG A 54 11.97 11.40 -17.43
C ARG A 54 10.93 11.66 -18.53
N VAL A 55 11.30 12.38 -19.59
CA VAL A 55 10.41 12.63 -20.73
C VAL A 55 10.09 11.33 -21.48
N SER A 56 11.10 10.48 -21.70
CA SER A 56 10.92 9.17 -22.32
C SER A 56 10.05 8.26 -21.44
N LYS A 57 10.28 8.25 -20.12
CA LYS A 57 9.46 7.47 -19.17
C LYS A 57 7.99 7.88 -19.23
N GLN A 58 7.72 9.18 -19.24
CA GLN A 58 6.37 9.72 -19.34
C GLN A 58 5.68 9.36 -20.66
N ARG A 59 6.42 9.39 -21.78
CA ARG A 59 5.88 8.97 -23.09
C ARG A 59 5.57 7.48 -23.13
N ALA A 60 6.48 6.65 -22.66
CA ALA A 60 6.29 5.20 -22.61
C ALA A 60 5.10 4.83 -21.69
N ALA A 61 5.00 5.43 -20.50
CA ALA A 61 3.85 5.27 -19.62
C ALA A 61 2.52 5.69 -20.26
N LYS A 62 2.50 6.81 -20.99
CA LYS A 62 1.30 7.24 -21.71
C LYS A 62 0.91 6.24 -22.81
N LEU A 63 1.86 5.76 -23.61
CA LEU A 63 1.62 4.77 -24.65
C LEU A 63 1.17 3.43 -24.08
N TYR A 64 1.74 3.01 -22.95
CA TYR A 64 1.33 1.83 -22.20
C TYR A 64 -0.16 1.90 -21.82
N LEU A 65 -0.59 3.03 -21.23
CA LEU A 65 -2.00 3.27 -20.92
C LEU A 65 -2.88 3.35 -22.17
N CYS A 66 -2.41 3.96 -23.27
CA CYS A 66 -3.17 3.98 -24.52
C CYS A 66 -3.45 2.57 -25.05
N ILE A 67 -2.50 1.62 -24.91
CA ILE A 67 -2.70 0.22 -25.30
C ILE A 67 -3.72 -0.43 -24.38
N LEU A 68 -3.57 -0.33 -23.06
CA LEU A 68 -4.53 -0.93 -22.11
C LEU A 68 -5.95 -0.39 -22.30
N GLN A 69 -6.11 0.89 -22.63
CA GLN A 69 -7.42 1.49 -22.90
C GLN A 69 -8.14 0.82 -24.08
N ARG A 70 -7.42 0.24 -25.04
CA ARG A 70 -8.02 -0.50 -26.17
C ARG A 70 -8.74 -1.77 -25.72
N ALA A 71 -8.48 -2.29 -24.51
CA ALA A 71 -9.22 -3.44 -23.97
C ALA A 71 -10.75 -3.25 -23.97
N SER A 72 -11.22 -2.00 -23.94
CA SER A 72 -12.64 -1.63 -24.02
C SER A 72 -13.23 -1.52 -25.44
N ALA A 73 -12.47 -1.84 -26.49
CA ALA A 73 -12.98 -1.72 -27.85
C ALA A 73 -13.87 -2.92 -28.23
N ASP A 74 -15.07 -2.64 -28.76
CA ASP A 74 -16.05 -3.65 -29.21
C ASP A 74 -15.44 -4.70 -30.16
N GLN A 75 -14.48 -4.29 -30.99
CA GLN A 75 -13.73 -5.17 -31.89
C GLN A 75 -12.27 -4.76 -31.94
N LEU A 76 -11.40 -5.59 -31.35
CA LEU A 76 -9.95 -5.46 -31.45
C LEU A 76 -9.42 -6.15 -32.70
N SER A 77 -8.50 -5.49 -33.39
CA SER A 77 -7.63 -6.16 -34.37
C SER A 77 -6.79 -7.24 -33.66
N VAL A 78 -6.27 -8.22 -34.41
CA VAL A 78 -5.39 -9.26 -33.82
C VAL A 78 -4.16 -8.63 -33.17
N GLU A 79 -3.52 -7.68 -33.85
CA GLU A 79 -2.35 -6.94 -33.35
C GLU A 79 -2.67 -6.18 -32.05
N ASP A 80 -3.81 -5.50 -31.99
CA ASP A 80 -4.23 -4.78 -30.77
C ASP A 80 -4.53 -5.74 -29.62
N ARG A 81 -5.17 -6.89 -29.91
CA ARG A 81 -5.46 -7.90 -28.90
C ARG A 81 -4.18 -8.47 -28.30
N ASP A 82 -3.23 -8.84 -29.14
CA ASP A 82 -1.95 -9.40 -28.70
C ASP A 82 -1.16 -8.36 -27.89
N ALA A 83 -1.17 -7.10 -28.32
CA ALA A 83 -0.53 -6.01 -27.57
C ALA A 83 -1.20 -5.76 -26.21
N VAL A 84 -2.53 -5.76 -26.15
CA VAL A 84 -3.27 -5.62 -24.87
C VAL A 84 -2.95 -6.78 -23.95
N ARG A 85 -3.01 -8.03 -24.44
CA ARG A 85 -2.69 -9.23 -23.65
C ARG A 85 -1.26 -9.19 -23.12
N LYS A 86 -0.28 -8.85 -23.97
CA LYS A 86 1.10 -8.64 -23.54
C LYS A 86 1.17 -7.61 -22.41
N ARG A 87 0.63 -6.40 -22.59
CA ARG A 87 0.72 -5.35 -21.54
C ARG A 87 -0.09 -5.66 -20.29
N PHE A 88 -1.18 -6.40 -20.42
CA PHE A 88 -1.95 -6.84 -19.26
C PHE A 88 -1.22 -7.97 -18.50
N SER A 89 -0.60 -8.94 -19.18
CA SER A 89 0.21 -9.99 -18.55
C SER A 89 1.42 -9.42 -17.78
N GLN A 90 1.97 -8.29 -18.23
CA GLN A 90 3.03 -7.55 -17.54
C GLN A 90 2.58 -6.91 -16.21
N MET A 91 1.28 -6.88 -15.90
CA MET A 91 0.75 -6.31 -14.66
C MET A 91 -0.23 -7.18 -13.88
N VAL A 92 -0.75 -8.24 -14.49
CA VAL A 92 -1.87 -9.05 -13.94
C VAL A 92 -1.56 -9.63 -12.56
N PHE A 93 -0.30 -9.99 -12.30
CA PHE A 93 0.16 -10.55 -11.02
C PHE A 93 0.14 -9.55 -9.85
N MET A 94 -0.09 -8.26 -10.12
CA MET A 94 -0.27 -7.21 -9.10
C MET A 94 -1.75 -6.97 -8.76
N LEU A 95 -2.67 -7.57 -9.51
CA LEU A 95 -4.11 -7.35 -9.34
C LEU A 95 -4.68 -8.29 -8.27
N ALA A 96 -5.58 -7.77 -7.44
CA ALA A 96 -6.46 -8.61 -6.65
C ALA A 96 -7.44 -9.35 -7.56
N ASP A 97 -7.94 -10.51 -7.12
CA ASP A 97 -8.87 -11.34 -7.89
C ASP A 97 -10.12 -10.57 -8.31
N SER A 98 -10.69 -9.76 -7.41
CA SER A 98 -11.84 -8.90 -7.70
C SER A 98 -11.57 -7.89 -8.83
N THR A 99 -10.32 -7.42 -8.95
CA THR A 99 -9.92 -6.50 -10.03
C THR A 99 -9.69 -7.26 -11.33
N TYR A 100 -9.14 -8.48 -11.27
CA TYR A 100 -9.00 -9.35 -12.43
C TYR A 100 -10.37 -9.71 -13.01
N ASP A 101 -11.29 -10.20 -12.19
CA ASP A 101 -12.66 -10.59 -12.58
C ASP A 101 -13.47 -9.40 -13.12
N ALA A 102 -13.11 -8.18 -12.70
CA ALA A 102 -13.70 -6.95 -13.20
C ALA A 102 -13.18 -6.54 -14.59
N VAL A 103 -12.06 -7.09 -15.04
CA VAL A 103 -11.36 -6.74 -16.29
C VAL A 103 -11.47 -7.85 -17.33
N VAL A 104 -11.36 -9.12 -16.91
CA VAL A 104 -11.44 -10.32 -17.76
C VAL A 104 -12.79 -10.99 -17.53
N SER A 105 -13.57 -11.15 -18.62
CA SER A 105 -14.88 -11.80 -18.58
C SER A 105 -14.81 -13.31 -18.78
N GLU A 106 -13.82 -13.80 -19.53
CA GLU A 106 -13.59 -15.23 -19.81
C GLU A 106 -12.08 -15.54 -19.91
N GLY A 107 -11.68 -16.75 -19.55
CA GLY A 107 -10.29 -17.26 -19.59
C GLY A 107 -9.69 -17.52 -18.20
N ASP A 108 -8.69 -18.40 -18.12
CA ASP A 108 -7.91 -18.64 -16.90
C ASP A 108 -6.82 -17.57 -16.73
N ARG A 109 -6.52 -17.18 -15.50
CA ARG A 109 -5.48 -16.20 -15.17
C ARG A 109 -4.09 -16.67 -15.60
N ASP A 110 -3.86 -17.97 -15.59
CA ASP A 110 -2.59 -18.57 -16.00
C ASP A 110 -2.52 -18.83 -17.52
N GLU A 111 -3.59 -18.55 -18.27
CA GLU A 111 -3.68 -18.76 -19.72
C GLU A 111 -4.00 -17.45 -20.48
N PRO A 112 -3.02 -16.54 -20.66
CA PRO A 112 -3.24 -15.21 -21.25
C PRO A 112 -3.85 -15.20 -22.65
N ASP A 113 -3.64 -16.26 -23.42
CA ASP A 113 -4.17 -16.41 -24.77
C ASP A 113 -5.68 -16.67 -24.81
N GLU A 114 -6.26 -17.09 -23.70
CA GLU A 114 -7.69 -17.33 -23.57
C GLU A 114 -8.47 -16.09 -23.12
N TRP A 115 -7.79 -15.05 -22.62
CA TRP A 115 -8.46 -13.89 -22.03
C TRP A 115 -9.38 -13.16 -23.01
N VAL A 116 -10.62 -12.96 -22.56
CA VAL A 116 -11.60 -12.05 -23.15
C VAL A 116 -11.81 -10.89 -22.18
N PHE A 117 -11.65 -9.67 -22.67
CA PHE A 117 -11.79 -8.45 -21.86
C PHE A 117 -13.25 -8.00 -21.78
N ALA A 118 -13.66 -7.49 -20.62
CA ALA A 118 -14.97 -6.88 -20.42
C ALA A 118 -15.07 -5.52 -21.13
N ASP A 119 -16.30 -5.07 -21.45
CA ASP A 119 -16.54 -3.80 -22.17
C ASP A 119 -15.87 -2.58 -21.51
N GLU A 120 -15.78 -2.54 -20.18
CA GLU A 120 -15.17 -1.44 -19.41
C GLU A 120 -13.72 -1.71 -18.96
N ALA A 121 -13.10 -2.78 -19.46
CA ALA A 121 -11.76 -3.23 -19.04
C ALA A 121 -10.71 -2.11 -19.11
N GLY A 122 -10.67 -1.37 -20.21
CA GLY A 122 -9.71 -0.28 -20.42
C GLY A 122 -9.84 0.83 -19.38
N GLU A 123 -11.06 1.33 -19.15
CA GLU A 123 -11.31 2.39 -18.16
C GLU A 123 -11.02 1.91 -16.72
N ARG A 124 -11.33 0.65 -16.41
CA ARG A 124 -11.01 0.03 -15.11
C ARG A 124 -9.50 -0.09 -14.89
N LEU A 125 -8.73 -0.46 -15.92
CA LEU A 125 -7.27 -0.53 -15.86
C LEU A 125 -6.64 0.86 -15.68
N LEU A 126 -7.16 1.88 -16.37
CA LEU A 126 -6.71 3.27 -16.20
C LEU A 126 -6.99 3.77 -14.77
N ALA A 127 -8.19 3.53 -14.25
CA ALA A 127 -8.57 3.89 -12.89
C ALA A 127 -7.69 3.16 -11.86
N TRP A 128 -7.44 1.85 -12.07
CA TRP A 128 -6.56 1.07 -11.21
C TRP A 128 -5.16 1.66 -11.15
N TRP A 129 -4.56 1.99 -12.31
CA TRP A 129 -3.24 2.62 -12.34
C TRP A 129 -3.22 3.94 -11.58
N ARG A 130 -4.19 4.82 -11.83
CA ARG A 130 -4.30 6.12 -11.14
C ARG A 130 -4.40 5.98 -9.62
N MET A 131 -5.03 4.91 -9.12
CA MET A 131 -5.09 4.57 -7.71
C MET A 131 -3.75 4.06 -7.14
N GLN A 132 -2.88 3.49 -7.99
CA GLN A 132 -1.54 3.04 -7.56
C GLN A 132 -0.52 4.17 -7.43
N ASP A 133 -0.89 5.42 -7.74
CA ASP A 133 0.05 6.52 -7.71
C ASP A 133 0.54 6.80 -6.30
N VAL A 134 1.82 6.53 -6.07
CA VAL A 134 2.47 6.70 -4.77
C VAL A 134 2.84 8.14 -4.50
N VAL A 135 2.80 9.05 -5.49
CA VAL A 135 3.06 10.49 -5.27
C VAL A 135 1.98 11.33 -5.99
N PRO A 136 0.74 11.35 -5.47
CA PRO A 136 -0.42 11.95 -6.15
C PRO A 136 -0.33 13.47 -6.31
N SER A 137 0.60 14.15 -5.63
CA SER A 137 0.89 15.58 -5.85
C SER A 137 1.67 15.86 -7.14
N THR A 138 2.26 14.84 -7.77
CA THR A 138 2.99 15.03 -9.02
C THR A 138 2.05 14.93 -10.24
N PRO A 139 2.38 15.61 -11.37
CA PRO A 139 1.55 15.54 -12.57
C PRO A 139 1.50 14.16 -13.24
N GLY A 140 2.41 13.24 -12.89
CA GLY A 140 2.54 11.92 -13.51
C GLY A 140 2.39 10.84 -12.46
N ASN A 141 1.93 9.67 -12.86
CA ASN A 141 1.84 8.53 -11.97
C ASN A 141 3.22 7.90 -11.77
N GLU A 142 3.89 8.23 -10.67
CA GLU A 142 5.30 7.82 -10.45
C GLU A 142 5.43 6.30 -10.37
N ARG A 143 4.40 5.59 -9.85
CA ARG A 143 4.39 4.13 -9.80
C ARG A 143 4.31 3.51 -11.19
N LEU A 144 3.54 4.09 -12.10
CA LEU A 144 3.47 3.66 -13.51
C LEU A 144 4.77 3.98 -14.26
N LEU A 145 5.42 5.12 -13.97
CA LEU A 145 6.73 5.44 -14.56
C LEU A 145 7.78 4.39 -14.15
N GLU A 146 7.80 4.03 -12.86
CA GLU A 146 8.62 2.94 -12.35
C GLU A 146 8.24 1.60 -13.00
N HIS A 147 6.95 1.31 -13.14
CA HIS A 147 6.49 0.07 -13.76
C HIS A 147 7.05 -0.13 -15.16
N VAL A 148 6.92 0.89 -16.01
CA VAL A 148 7.38 0.80 -17.39
C VAL A 148 8.90 0.65 -17.48
N GLU A 149 9.65 1.31 -16.59
CA GLU A 149 11.09 1.09 -16.46
C GLU A 149 11.42 -0.35 -16.02
N ARG A 150 10.70 -0.92 -15.06
CA ARG A 150 10.93 -2.30 -14.63
C ARG A 150 10.58 -3.32 -15.71
N VAL A 151 9.46 -3.12 -16.42
CA VAL A 151 9.07 -3.95 -17.57
C VAL A 151 10.16 -3.95 -18.62
N GLN A 152 10.70 -2.77 -18.90
CA GLN A 152 11.76 -2.62 -19.89
C GLN A 152 13.06 -3.33 -19.49
N ILE A 153 13.43 -3.28 -18.21
CA ILE A 153 14.56 -4.05 -17.68
C ILE A 153 14.26 -5.55 -17.76
N ALA A 154 13.04 -5.97 -17.42
CA ALA A 154 12.65 -7.38 -17.46
C ALA A 154 12.66 -7.96 -18.88
N GLU A 155 12.12 -7.24 -19.87
CA GLU A 155 12.18 -7.61 -21.29
C GLU A 155 13.63 -7.69 -21.82
N ARG A 156 14.60 -7.05 -21.16
CA ARG A 156 16.01 -7.06 -21.58
C ARG A 156 16.85 -8.13 -20.88
N GLU A 157 16.70 -8.26 -19.57
CA GLU A 157 17.55 -9.12 -18.73
C GLU A 157 16.96 -10.52 -18.52
N TYR A 158 15.63 -10.66 -18.64
CA TYR A 158 14.88 -11.89 -18.33
C TYR A 158 13.97 -12.31 -19.49
N ALA A 159 14.38 -11.98 -20.72
CA ALA A 159 13.58 -12.20 -21.92
C ALA A 159 13.19 -13.66 -22.10
N SER A 160 11.93 -13.89 -22.46
CA SER A 160 11.35 -15.20 -22.76
C SER A 160 10.53 -15.09 -24.04
N SER A 161 10.63 -16.09 -24.91
CA SER A 161 9.83 -16.17 -26.13
C SER A 161 8.55 -16.99 -25.96
N GLU A 162 8.50 -17.83 -24.93
CA GLU A 162 7.33 -18.66 -24.63
C GLU A 162 6.28 -17.87 -23.82
N SER A 163 6.71 -16.90 -23.00
CA SER A 163 5.82 -16.08 -22.17
C SER A 163 5.18 -14.91 -22.92
N VAL A 164 3.86 -14.76 -22.78
CA VAL A 164 3.09 -13.63 -23.36
C VAL A 164 3.56 -12.27 -22.83
N SER A 165 4.12 -12.22 -21.61
CA SER A 165 4.68 -10.98 -21.04
C SER A 165 5.99 -10.55 -21.71
N GLY A 166 6.67 -11.48 -22.41
CA GLY A 166 7.99 -11.30 -23.02
C GLY A 166 9.15 -11.51 -22.04
N PHE A 167 8.89 -12.00 -20.84
CA PHE A 167 9.92 -12.36 -19.86
C PHE A 167 9.48 -13.50 -18.94
N ASP A 168 10.46 -14.19 -18.36
CA ASP A 168 10.28 -15.34 -17.47
C ASP A 168 9.85 -14.93 -16.03
N ASP A 169 9.80 -15.89 -15.11
CA ASP A 169 9.36 -15.64 -13.73
C ASP A 169 10.26 -14.67 -12.96
N ARG A 170 11.57 -14.59 -13.30
CA ARG A 170 12.47 -13.58 -12.71
C ARG A 170 12.01 -12.19 -13.10
N GLY A 171 11.60 -12.00 -14.35
CA GLY A 171 11.02 -10.76 -14.83
C GLY A 171 9.74 -10.37 -14.10
N LEU A 172 8.84 -11.32 -13.84
CA LEU A 172 7.61 -11.06 -13.06
C LEU A 172 7.94 -10.57 -11.64
N ILE A 173 8.83 -11.28 -10.94
CA ILE A 173 9.25 -10.91 -9.57
C ILE A 173 9.99 -9.57 -9.57
N TYR A 174 10.83 -9.29 -10.58
CA TYR A 174 11.52 -8.01 -10.73
C TYR A 174 10.55 -6.85 -10.94
N VAL A 175 9.53 -7.01 -11.80
CA VAL A 175 8.53 -5.95 -12.00
C VAL A 175 7.72 -5.70 -10.72
N LYS A 176 7.37 -6.76 -9.99
CA LYS A 176 6.60 -6.68 -8.74
C LYS A 176 7.35 -6.00 -7.60
N TYR A 177 8.61 -6.37 -7.37
CA TYR A 177 9.36 -6.00 -6.16
C TYR A 177 10.61 -5.15 -6.42
N GLY A 178 11.01 -5.00 -7.67
CA GLY A 178 12.23 -4.31 -8.04
C GLY A 178 13.47 -5.20 -7.87
N PRO A 179 14.68 -4.61 -7.88
CA PRO A 179 15.91 -5.37 -7.78
C PRO A 179 16.02 -6.08 -6.42
N PRO A 180 16.43 -7.36 -6.40
CA PRO A 180 16.67 -8.08 -5.15
C PRO A 180 17.85 -7.45 -4.38
N SER A 181 17.80 -7.54 -3.05
CA SER A 181 18.91 -7.08 -2.19
C SER A 181 20.16 -7.95 -2.37
N ARG A 182 19.96 -9.22 -2.72
CA ARG A 182 21.02 -10.18 -3.02
C ARG A 182 20.52 -11.22 -4.00
N VAL A 183 21.37 -11.53 -4.97
CA VAL A 183 21.27 -12.67 -5.88
C VAL A 183 22.38 -13.66 -5.51
N ASP A 184 22.04 -14.93 -5.43
CA ASP A 184 22.98 -16.02 -5.21
C ASP A 184 22.60 -17.24 -6.06
N GLN A 185 23.42 -18.28 -6.05
CA GLN A 185 23.17 -19.52 -6.77
C GLN A 185 23.75 -20.72 -6.01
N VAL A 186 23.24 -21.90 -6.32
CA VAL A 186 23.88 -23.17 -5.99
C VAL A 186 24.92 -23.45 -7.08
N ASN A 187 26.20 -23.29 -6.73
CA ASN A 187 27.31 -23.52 -7.67
C ASN A 187 27.62 -25.02 -7.79
N TRP A 188 27.32 -25.59 -8.95
CA TRP A 188 27.54 -27.01 -9.23
C TRP A 188 29.01 -27.37 -9.49
N ASP A 189 29.84 -26.44 -9.99
CA ASP A 189 31.26 -26.71 -10.29
C ASP A 189 32.08 -27.04 -9.04
N GLU A 190 31.74 -26.42 -7.92
CA GLU A 190 32.32 -26.75 -6.61
C GLU A 190 31.90 -28.16 -6.15
N MET A 191 30.74 -28.64 -6.62
CA MET A 191 30.16 -29.96 -6.31
C MET A 191 30.51 -31.07 -7.33
N HIS A 192 30.88 -30.72 -8.56
CA HIS A 192 31.24 -31.67 -9.62
C HIS A 192 32.50 -32.49 -9.26
N ASN A 193 33.39 -31.96 -8.41
CA ASN A 193 34.49 -32.71 -7.83
C ASN A 193 34.04 -33.84 -6.86
N LEU A 194 32.80 -33.79 -6.37
CA LEU A 194 32.21 -34.74 -5.42
C LEU A 194 31.17 -35.66 -6.05
N SER A 195 30.59 -35.30 -7.21
CA SER A 195 29.55 -36.09 -7.88
C SER A 195 29.75 -36.17 -9.40
N MET A 196 29.89 -37.39 -9.94
CA MET A 196 29.83 -37.68 -11.39
C MET A 196 28.38 -37.61 -11.90
N ILE A 197 27.70 -36.50 -11.64
CA ILE A 197 26.28 -36.32 -11.95
C ILE A 197 26.17 -35.06 -12.80
N ASP A 198 25.69 -35.24 -14.02
CA ASP A 198 25.43 -34.17 -14.98
C ASP A 198 23.94 -33.82 -14.98
N GLY A 199 23.61 -32.65 -15.55
CA GLY A 199 22.24 -32.21 -15.79
C GLY A 199 21.56 -31.56 -14.58
N PHE A 200 22.33 -30.94 -13.69
CA PHE A 200 21.78 -30.00 -12.71
C PHE A 200 21.33 -28.73 -13.43
N PRO A 201 20.14 -28.20 -13.11
CA PRO A 201 19.66 -26.98 -13.76
C PRO A 201 20.43 -25.75 -13.27
N GLU A 202 20.57 -24.74 -14.12
CA GLU A 202 20.96 -23.42 -13.65
C GLU A 202 19.91 -22.87 -12.68
N ASN A 203 20.34 -21.99 -11.77
CA ASN A 203 19.45 -21.48 -10.74
C ASN A 203 19.88 -20.11 -10.22
N GLU A 204 18.90 -19.37 -9.73
CA GLU A 204 19.10 -18.12 -9.01
C GLU A 204 18.28 -18.08 -7.72
N ILE A 205 18.86 -17.53 -6.67
CA ILE A 205 18.23 -17.32 -5.37
C ILE A 205 18.19 -15.83 -5.12
N TRP A 206 16.99 -15.26 -5.18
CA TRP A 206 16.76 -13.84 -4.89
C TRP A 206 16.28 -13.68 -3.46
N SER A 207 16.72 -12.61 -2.80
CA SER A 207 16.24 -12.25 -1.46
C SER A 207 15.90 -10.77 -1.31
N TYR A 208 14.81 -10.54 -0.58
CA TYR A 208 14.16 -9.26 -0.29
C TYR A 208 13.93 -9.10 1.22
N PRO A 209 15.00 -9.13 2.05
CA PRO A 209 14.87 -9.06 3.51
C PRO A 209 14.28 -7.73 4.01
N ALA A 210 14.30 -6.68 3.18
CA ALA A 210 13.67 -5.41 3.49
C ALA A 210 12.14 -5.43 3.34
N LEU A 211 11.58 -6.40 2.61
CA LEU A 211 10.14 -6.53 2.38
C LEU A 211 9.50 -7.52 3.33
N ALA A 212 10.10 -8.70 3.50
CA ALA A 212 9.62 -9.72 4.43
C ALA A 212 10.75 -10.68 4.85
N GLN A 213 10.61 -11.31 6.02
CA GLN A 213 11.56 -12.33 6.48
C GLN A 213 11.64 -13.51 5.50
N ASN A 214 10.48 -13.98 5.01
CA ASN A 214 10.40 -15.07 4.03
C ASN A 214 10.46 -14.60 2.57
N GLY A 215 10.93 -13.36 2.32
CA GLY A 215 11.03 -12.78 0.98
C GLY A 215 12.15 -13.37 0.14
N SER A 216 12.12 -14.67 -0.15
CA SER A 216 13.09 -15.35 -1.02
C SER A 216 12.41 -16.16 -2.12
N PHE A 217 13.04 -16.15 -3.29
CA PHE A 217 12.58 -16.81 -4.50
C PHE A 217 13.72 -17.66 -5.06
N LEU A 218 13.40 -18.90 -5.44
CA LEU A 218 14.33 -19.81 -6.09
C LEU A 218 13.85 -19.98 -7.53
N PHE A 219 14.67 -19.56 -8.47
CA PHE A 219 14.42 -19.73 -9.89
C PHE A 219 15.29 -20.86 -10.42
N ILE A 220 14.72 -21.66 -11.32
CA ILE A 220 15.37 -22.82 -11.89
C ILE A 220 15.14 -22.79 -13.39
N GLU A 221 16.22 -23.00 -14.15
CA GLU A 221 16.15 -23.08 -15.60
C GLU A 221 15.48 -24.41 -16.04
N ASP A 222 14.44 -24.32 -16.86
CA ASP A 222 13.83 -25.42 -17.62
C ASP A 222 13.67 -24.94 -19.08
N ASP A 223 14.15 -25.72 -20.04
CA ASP A 223 14.11 -25.41 -21.48
C ASP A 223 14.55 -23.97 -21.86
N ASP A 224 15.69 -23.51 -21.34
CA ASP A 224 16.30 -22.18 -21.55
C ASP A 224 15.53 -20.98 -20.91
N GLU A 225 14.51 -21.23 -20.08
CA GLU A 225 13.77 -20.19 -19.34
C GLU A 225 13.78 -20.46 -17.82
N PHE A 226 13.75 -19.40 -16.99
CA PHE A 226 13.75 -19.55 -15.54
C PHE A 226 12.33 -19.49 -14.98
N GLU A 227 11.92 -20.57 -14.31
CA GLU A 227 10.66 -20.68 -13.60
C GLU A 227 10.86 -20.65 -12.09
N LEU A 228 9.82 -20.25 -11.35
CA LEU A 228 9.82 -20.31 -9.90
C LEU A 228 9.76 -21.77 -9.43
N GLY A 229 10.88 -22.23 -8.86
CA GLY A 229 11.07 -23.62 -8.46
C GLY A 229 11.07 -23.87 -6.95
N ARG A 230 11.09 -25.15 -6.58
CA ARG A 230 11.27 -25.61 -5.19
C ARG A 230 12.65 -26.17 -4.96
N SER A 231 13.02 -26.32 -3.69
CA SER A 231 14.35 -26.81 -3.31
C SER A 231 14.67 -28.20 -3.88
N THR A 232 13.65 -29.04 -4.10
CA THR A 232 13.83 -30.36 -4.70
C THR A 232 14.07 -30.33 -6.21
N ASP A 233 13.67 -29.26 -6.89
CA ASP A 233 13.78 -29.12 -8.35
C ASP A 233 15.20 -28.83 -8.81
N LEU A 234 16.05 -28.36 -7.90
CA LEU A 234 17.51 -28.33 -8.07
C LEU A 234 18.13 -29.72 -8.24
N ILE A 235 17.38 -30.78 -7.95
CA ILE A 235 17.82 -32.16 -8.11
C ILE A 235 17.21 -32.74 -9.38
N PRO A 236 18.02 -33.21 -10.35
CA PRO A 236 17.50 -33.68 -11.63
C PRO A 236 16.47 -34.81 -11.46
N LYS A 237 15.35 -34.72 -12.19
CA LYS A 237 14.17 -35.61 -12.07
C LYS A 237 14.56 -37.10 -12.13
N ARG A 238 15.45 -37.48 -13.05
CA ARG A 238 15.91 -38.87 -13.21
C ARG A 238 16.70 -39.38 -12.00
N GLN A 239 17.55 -38.54 -11.42
CA GLN A 239 18.41 -38.87 -10.28
C GLN A 239 17.55 -39.07 -9.04
N ARG A 240 16.54 -38.19 -8.84
CA ARG A 240 15.51 -38.32 -7.81
C ARG A 240 14.78 -39.67 -7.96
N ALA A 241 14.21 -39.94 -9.13
CA ALA A 241 13.46 -41.19 -9.38
C ALA A 241 14.29 -42.47 -9.16
N LEU A 242 15.56 -42.48 -9.59
CA LEU A 242 16.45 -43.62 -9.43
C LEU A 242 16.85 -43.89 -7.96
N ALA A 243 16.91 -42.85 -7.14
CA ALA A 243 17.28 -42.93 -5.72
C ALA A 243 16.12 -43.38 -4.83
N LEU A 244 14.88 -43.05 -5.19
CA LEU A 244 13.68 -43.40 -4.44
C LEU A 244 13.22 -44.86 -4.65
N SER A 245 13.91 -45.62 -5.52
CA SER A 245 13.64 -47.05 -5.71
C SER A 245 14.08 -47.89 -4.50
N PRO A 246 13.25 -48.83 -3.99
CA PRO A 246 13.62 -49.71 -2.88
C PRO A 246 14.60 -50.83 -3.28
N SER A 247 15.14 -50.81 -4.50
CA SER A 247 16.09 -51.81 -4.98
C SER A 247 17.49 -51.62 -4.40
N ARG A 248 18.35 -52.64 -4.48
CA ARG A 248 19.78 -52.50 -4.10
C ARG A 248 20.47 -51.37 -4.86
N ARG A 249 20.14 -51.20 -6.14
CA ARG A 249 20.64 -50.10 -7.00
C ARG A 249 20.07 -48.76 -6.56
N GLY A 250 18.79 -48.71 -6.20
CA GLY A 250 18.15 -47.52 -5.65
C GLY A 250 18.76 -47.07 -4.33
N ASN A 251 19.05 -47.99 -3.41
CA ASN A 251 19.78 -47.68 -2.17
C ASN A 251 21.19 -47.10 -2.42
N GLN A 252 21.92 -47.56 -3.45
CA GLN A 252 23.20 -46.95 -3.82
C GLN A 252 23.03 -45.53 -4.36
N ASN A 253 21.99 -45.30 -5.17
CA ASN A 253 21.65 -43.98 -5.69
C ASN A 253 21.15 -43.04 -4.59
N ALA A 254 20.41 -43.54 -3.60
CA ALA A 254 19.94 -42.78 -2.46
C ALA A 254 21.08 -42.22 -1.61
N VAL A 255 22.17 -42.96 -1.42
CA VAL A 255 23.34 -42.40 -0.72
C VAL A 255 23.94 -41.21 -1.49
N ARG A 256 23.98 -41.28 -2.83
CA ARG A 256 24.47 -40.17 -3.66
C ARG A 256 23.52 -38.98 -3.56
N LEU A 257 22.22 -39.23 -3.67
CA LEU A 257 21.18 -38.22 -3.52
C LEU A 257 21.29 -37.50 -2.17
N LEU A 258 21.45 -38.22 -1.06
CA LEU A 258 21.57 -37.62 0.27
C LEU A 258 22.83 -36.74 0.41
N GLY A 259 23.93 -37.11 -0.26
CA GLY A 259 25.10 -36.24 -0.36
C GLY A 259 24.82 -34.95 -1.12
N ILE A 260 24.18 -35.05 -2.29
CA ILE A 260 23.77 -33.87 -3.09
C ILE A 260 22.83 -32.98 -2.27
N MET A 261 21.79 -33.56 -1.66
CA MET A 261 20.83 -32.84 -0.83
C MET A 261 21.53 -32.12 0.32
N SER A 262 22.52 -32.73 0.98
CA SER A 262 23.26 -32.05 2.05
C SER A 262 23.95 -30.78 1.58
N LEU A 263 24.54 -30.78 0.38
CA LEU A 263 25.21 -29.62 -0.19
C LEU A 263 24.23 -28.55 -0.67
N VAL A 264 23.16 -28.96 -1.36
CA VAL A 264 22.08 -28.05 -1.81
C VAL A 264 21.41 -27.39 -0.61
N TYR A 265 21.04 -28.18 0.39
CA TYR A 265 20.33 -27.69 1.57
C TYR A 265 21.21 -26.89 2.51
N GLU A 266 22.52 -27.16 2.58
CA GLU A 266 23.46 -26.28 3.26
C GLU A 266 23.40 -24.87 2.67
N ARG A 267 23.41 -24.76 1.34
CA ARG A 267 23.37 -23.47 0.65
C ARG A 267 22.02 -22.78 0.83
N LEU A 268 20.92 -23.50 0.66
CA LEU A 268 19.57 -22.95 0.80
C LEU A 268 19.23 -22.53 2.23
N ALA A 269 19.75 -23.21 3.25
CA ALA A 269 19.48 -22.89 4.65
C ALA A 269 19.95 -21.49 5.08
N TYR A 270 20.79 -20.81 4.30
CA TYR A 270 21.16 -19.40 4.52
C TYR A 270 20.04 -18.41 4.14
N TYR A 271 19.11 -18.83 3.28
CA TYR A 271 18.05 -17.99 2.72
C TYR A 271 16.65 -18.46 3.11
N GLN A 272 16.52 -19.76 3.39
CA GLN A 272 15.27 -20.45 3.60
C GLN A 272 15.34 -21.22 4.92
N ASP A 273 14.91 -20.57 6.01
CA ASP A 273 15.02 -21.11 7.36
C ASP A 273 14.38 -22.50 7.52
N HIS A 274 13.34 -22.82 6.73
CA HIS A 274 12.67 -24.12 6.79
C HIS A 274 13.52 -25.29 6.27
N ILE A 275 14.56 -25.02 5.46
CA ILE A 275 15.45 -26.04 4.90
C ILE A 275 16.51 -26.50 5.92
N ALA A 276 16.76 -25.72 6.98
CA ALA A 276 17.83 -26.00 7.94
C ALA A 276 17.72 -27.39 8.60
N PHE A 277 16.51 -27.85 8.91
CA PHE A 277 16.31 -29.19 9.49
C PHE A 277 16.61 -30.32 8.48
N ALA A 278 16.19 -30.15 7.22
CA ALA A 278 16.50 -31.11 6.16
C ALA A 278 18.00 -31.17 5.87
N TYR A 279 18.70 -30.04 5.92
CA TYR A 279 20.16 -30.01 5.87
C TYR A 279 20.78 -30.85 7.01
N LEU A 280 20.36 -30.62 8.26
CA LEU A 280 20.91 -31.35 9.40
C LEU A 280 20.68 -32.86 9.29
N ASP A 281 19.50 -33.29 8.84
CA ASP A 281 19.17 -34.70 8.70
C ASP A 281 19.94 -35.38 7.56
N THR A 282 20.05 -34.72 6.41
CA THR A 282 20.86 -35.21 5.28
C THR A 282 22.34 -35.28 5.66
N TRP A 283 22.89 -34.24 6.30
CA TRP A 283 24.28 -34.20 6.74
C TRP A 283 24.60 -35.30 7.76
N LYS A 284 23.77 -35.48 8.81
CA LYS A 284 23.94 -36.53 9.82
C LYS A 284 23.98 -37.91 9.19
N TYR A 285 23.04 -38.18 8.29
CA TYR A 285 22.92 -39.51 7.67
C TYR A 285 24.02 -39.77 6.65
N ALA A 286 24.37 -38.78 5.82
CA ALA A 286 25.48 -38.86 4.87
C ALA A 286 26.82 -39.10 5.59
N SER A 287 27.06 -38.36 6.67
CA SER A 287 28.28 -38.50 7.50
C SER A 287 28.39 -39.90 8.09
N LEU A 288 27.30 -40.45 8.64
CA LEU A 288 27.27 -41.82 9.18
C LEU A 288 27.62 -42.87 8.13
N ILE A 289 27.10 -42.74 6.91
CA ILE A 289 27.42 -43.68 5.83
C ILE A 289 28.89 -43.57 5.42
N GLU A 290 29.42 -42.35 5.31
CA GLU A 290 30.81 -42.14 4.95
C GLU A 290 31.77 -42.70 6.02
N GLU A 291 31.48 -42.45 7.30
CA GLU A 291 32.23 -43.03 8.42
C GLU A 291 32.20 -44.56 8.38
N ASN A 292 31.02 -45.15 8.17
CA ASN A 292 30.90 -46.61 8.05
C ASN A 292 31.69 -47.19 6.87
N ARG A 293 31.77 -46.48 5.74
CA ARG A 293 32.64 -46.87 4.61
C ARG A 293 34.12 -46.81 4.99
N ARG A 294 34.56 -45.75 5.67
CA ARG A 294 35.95 -45.59 6.13
C ARG A 294 36.33 -46.68 7.14
N VAL A 295 35.46 -46.94 8.12
CA VAL A 295 35.66 -48.01 9.12
C VAL A 295 35.74 -49.38 8.47
N ALA A 296 34.85 -49.68 7.51
CA ALA A 296 34.88 -50.93 6.77
C ALA A 296 36.16 -51.11 5.93
N GLN A 297 36.67 -50.03 5.31
CA GLN A 297 37.95 -50.05 4.58
C GLN A 297 39.15 -50.35 5.49
N LEU A 298 39.08 -49.94 6.76
CA LEU A 298 40.10 -50.21 7.78
C LEU A 298 39.89 -51.54 8.52
N GLY A 299 38.90 -52.35 8.13
CA GLY A 299 38.60 -53.65 8.75
C GLY A 299 37.91 -53.58 10.12
N GLY A 300 37.35 -52.42 10.50
CA GLY A 300 36.59 -52.24 11.73
C GLY A 300 35.11 -52.65 11.60
N MET A 301 34.40 -52.73 12.73
CA MET A 301 32.95 -52.95 12.75
C MET A 301 32.20 -51.63 12.47
N SER A 302 31.35 -51.62 11.44
CA SER A 302 30.46 -50.50 11.13
C SER A 302 29.38 -50.30 12.20
N TYR A 303 28.96 -49.05 12.41
CA TYR A 303 27.81 -48.71 13.23
C TYR A 303 26.49 -49.20 12.58
N PRO A 304 25.49 -49.60 13.38
CA PRO A 304 24.20 -50.01 12.84
C PRO A 304 23.50 -48.84 12.13
N VAL A 305 23.09 -49.05 10.88
CA VAL A 305 22.23 -48.13 10.14
C VAL A 305 20.81 -48.66 10.23
N ASN A 306 19.95 -47.96 10.98
CA ASN A 306 18.60 -48.44 11.33
C ASN A 306 17.59 -48.35 10.17
N GLU A 307 17.85 -47.49 9.18
CA GLU A 307 16.96 -47.27 8.03
C GLU A 307 17.71 -47.48 6.72
N GLN A 308 17.00 -47.91 5.68
CA GLN A 308 17.61 -48.00 4.35
C GLN A 308 17.77 -46.59 3.74
N PRO A 309 18.86 -46.30 3.01
CA PRO A 309 19.07 -44.99 2.40
C PRO A 309 17.90 -44.49 1.53
N SER A 310 17.27 -45.37 0.75
CA SER A 310 16.10 -45.01 -0.07
C SER A 310 14.89 -44.57 0.75
N VAL A 311 14.66 -45.19 1.93
CA VAL A 311 13.59 -44.82 2.85
C VAL A 311 13.85 -43.43 3.44
N VAL A 312 15.08 -43.19 3.89
CA VAL A 312 15.50 -41.88 4.43
C VAL A 312 15.37 -40.78 3.36
N ALA A 313 15.88 -41.02 2.15
CA ALA A 313 15.77 -40.07 1.05
C ALA A 313 14.31 -39.76 0.69
N THR A 314 13.43 -40.78 0.65
CA THR A 314 11.99 -40.60 0.39
C THR A 314 11.33 -39.74 1.45
N ARG A 315 11.64 -40.00 2.72
CA ARG A 315 11.10 -39.23 3.84
C ARG A 315 11.52 -37.76 3.77
N ILE A 316 12.82 -37.49 3.60
CA ILE A 316 13.34 -36.12 3.54
C ILE A 316 12.76 -35.36 2.34
N VAL A 317 12.71 -35.97 1.15
CA VAL A 317 12.10 -35.32 -0.03
C VAL A 317 10.64 -34.94 0.25
N SER A 318 9.85 -35.87 0.82
CA SER A 318 8.45 -35.59 1.15
C SER A 318 8.28 -34.50 2.21
N GLU A 319 9.14 -34.47 3.23
CA GLU A 319 9.13 -33.47 4.30
C GLU A 319 9.49 -32.08 3.74
N VAL A 320 10.51 -32.01 2.88
CA VAL A 320 10.97 -30.79 2.24
C VAL A 320 9.91 -30.24 1.28
N GLU A 321 9.30 -31.07 0.44
CA GLU A 321 8.22 -30.62 -0.45
C GLU A 321 7.03 -30.04 0.34
N ALA A 322 6.70 -30.62 1.50
CA ALA A 322 5.66 -30.10 2.38
C ALA A 322 6.09 -28.77 3.03
N ALA A 323 7.36 -28.65 3.44
CA ALA A 323 7.92 -27.44 4.01
C ALA A 323 7.99 -26.28 2.97
N ASP A 324 8.38 -26.56 1.73
CA ASP A 324 8.41 -25.60 0.62
C ASP A 324 7.01 -25.04 0.34
N ARG A 325 5.98 -25.90 0.25
CA ARG A 325 4.59 -25.43 0.09
C ARG A 325 4.10 -24.57 1.25
N ASN A 326 4.54 -24.85 2.47
CA ASN A 326 4.24 -24.00 3.63
C ASN A 326 5.01 -22.68 3.60
N PHE A 327 6.25 -22.69 3.11
CA PHE A 327 7.06 -21.51 2.93
C PHE A 327 6.46 -20.58 1.87
N GLU A 328 6.07 -21.11 0.70
CA GLU A 328 5.36 -20.38 -0.36
C GLU A 328 4.12 -19.66 0.19
N ARG A 329 3.23 -20.39 0.89
CA ARG A 329 2.03 -19.80 1.50
C ARG A 329 2.34 -18.68 2.50
N ARG A 330 3.42 -18.82 3.30
CA ARG A 330 3.82 -17.79 4.26
C ARG A 330 4.41 -16.58 3.55
N ARG A 331 5.29 -16.80 2.58
CA ARG A 331 5.87 -15.75 1.73
C ARG A 331 4.75 -14.96 1.05
N ASP A 332 3.76 -15.62 0.45
CA ASP A 332 2.69 -14.94 -0.28
C ASP A 332 1.77 -14.14 0.65
N LYS A 333 1.68 -14.52 1.93
CA LYS A 333 0.95 -13.77 2.97
C LYS A 333 1.75 -12.58 3.52
N GLU A 334 3.07 -12.73 3.67
CA GLU A 334 3.94 -11.73 4.28
C GLU A 334 4.45 -10.69 3.29
N MET A 335 4.68 -11.09 2.04
CA MET A 335 5.14 -10.19 0.99
C MET A 335 4.02 -9.23 0.60
N PRO A 336 4.34 -7.94 0.37
CA PRO A 336 3.34 -7.01 -0.13
C PRO A 336 2.86 -7.44 -1.54
N ALA A 337 1.69 -6.93 -1.95
CA ALA A 337 1.19 -7.15 -3.31
C ALA A 337 2.14 -6.58 -4.38
N GLN A 338 2.90 -5.54 -4.03
CA GLN A 338 3.96 -4.93 -4.84
C GLN A 338 4.86 -4.06 -3.95
N ALA A 339 6.06 -3.74 -4.41
CA ALA A 339 6.95 -2.78 -3.74
C ALA A 339 7.40 -1.68 -4.70
N THR A 340 7.57 -0.45 -4.19
CA THR A 340 8.05 0.71 -4.96
C THR A 340 9.39 1.20 -4.43
N GLU A 341 10.28 1.61 -5.33
CA GLU A 341 11.55 2.27 -5.03
C GLU A 341 11.46 3.79 -5.24
N VAL A 342 10.28 4.31 -5.63
CA VAL A 342 10.04 5.75 -5.83
C VAL A 342 10.25 6.52 -4.53
N ILE A 343 9.78 5.98 -3.41
CA ILE A 343 9.84 6.62 -2.09
C ILE A 343 10.75 5.81 -1.17
N LYS A 344 11.89 6.40 -0.80
CA LYS A 344 12.90 5.79 0.10
C LYS A 344 12.97 6.48 1.45
N LEU A 345 11.83 6.97 1.90
CA LEU A 345 11.62 7.61 3.19
C LEU A 345 10.75 6.71 4.07
N PRO A 346 10.96 6.73 5.39
CA PRO A 346 10.01 6.14 6.33
C PRO A 346 8.59 6.67 6.09
N THR A 347 7.62 5.76 6.16
CA THR A 347 6.21 6.13 6.17
C THR A 347 5.84 6.65 7.55
N ALA A 348 5.21 7.81 7.62
CA ALA A 348 4.66 8.37 8.85
C ALA A 348 3.20 7.98 9.02
N ASP A 349 2.76 7.87 10.26
CA ASP A 349 1.35 7.75 10.60
C ASP A 349 0.65 9.13 10.52
N LEU A 350 -0.27 9.28 9.57
CA LEU A 350 -1.07 10.50 9.39
C LEU A 350 -2.46 10.24 9.95
N GLN A 351 -2.80 10.94 11.02
CA GLN A 351 -4.15 10.93 11.58
C GLN A 351 -4.96 12.02 10.89
N TYR A 352 -6.12 11.69 10.33
CA TYR A 352 -7.02 12.67 9.76
C TYR A 352 -8.49 12.25 9.76
N ILE A 353 -9.37 13.25 9.73
CA ILE A 353 -10.81 13.12 9.47
C ILE A 353 -11.22 14.15 8.43
N THR A 354 -12.13 13.74 7.53
CA THR A 354 -12.79 14.66 6.62
C THR A 354 -14.25 14.88 7.02
N SER A 355 -14.69 16.13 6.99
CA SER A 355 -16.10 16.50 7.24
C SER A 355 -16.60 17.44 6.15
N ARG A 356 -17.71 17.07 5.48
CA ARG A 356 -18.36 17.90 4.46
C ARG A 356 -19.42 18.80 5.06
N PHE A 357 -19.50 20.02 4.55
CA PHE A 357 -20.49 21.03 4.89
C PHE A 357 -20.93 21.79 3.63
N LEU A 358 -22.01 22.56 3.69
CA LEU A 358 -22.42 23.46 2.62
C LEU A 358 -21.97 24.90 2.88
N ASN A 359 -21.44 25.53 1.84
CA ASN A 359 -21.27 26.98 1.77
C ASN A 359 -22.62 27.67 1.57
N PRO A 360 -22.72 28.99 1.85
CA PRO A 360 -23.94 29.77 1.58
C PRO A 360 -24.41 29.76 0.12
N ASP A 361 -23.51 29.49 -0.83
CA ASP A 361 -23.82 29.37 -2.25
C ASP A 361 -24.30 27.97 -2.68
N GLY A 362 -24.41 27.03 -1.74
CA GLY A 362 -24.82 25.65 -1.96
C GLY A 362 -23.70 24.71 -2.39
N THR A 363 -22.48 25.20 -2.58
CA THR A 363 -21.32 24.34 -2.87
C THR A 363 -20.89 23.57 -1.63
N THR A 364 -20.33 22.37 -1.80
CA THR A 364 -19.79 21.61 -0.68
C THR A 364 -18.38 22.12 -0.33
N ARG A 365 -18.15 22.44 0.94
CA ARG A 365 -16.81 22.62 1.52
C ARG A 365 -16.41 21.36 2.28
N VAL A 366 -15.15 20.98 2.22
CA VAL A 366 -14.55 19.92 3.03
C VAL A 366 -13.63 20.57 4.05
N VAL A 367 -13.69 20.10 5.29
CA VAL A 367 -12.70 20.37 6.31
C VAL A 367 -11.92 19.08 6.54
N LEU A 368 -10.61 19.14 6.31
CA LEU A 368 -9.66 18.08 6.63
C LEU A 368 -8.97 18.46 7.93
N ASP A 369 -9.31 17.79 9.01
CA ASP A 369 -8.60 17.87 10.28
C ASP A 369 -7.51 16.81 10.29
N TRP A 370 -6.28 17.21 10.61
CA TRP A 370 -5.14 16.29 10.61
C TRP A 370 -4.14 16.58 11.73
N ALA A 371 -3.43 15.54 12.16
CA ALA A 371 -2.30 15.63 13.07
C ALA A 371 -1.24 14.57 12.73
N MET A 372 -0.06 14.75 13.31
CA MET A 372 1.02 13.77 13.29
C MET A 372 1.57 13.65 14.72
N GLU A 373 1.97 12.46 15.12
CA GLU A 373 2.60 12.27 16.41
C GLU A 373 3.97 12.99 16.48
N PRO A 374 4.39 13.46 17.66
CA PRO A 374 5.69 14.12 17.84
C PRO A 374 6.88 13.29 17.33
N GLU A 375 6.82 11.96 17.45
CA GLU A 375 7.84 11.03 16.98
C GLU A 375 7.98 11.05 15.45
N GLU A 376 6.84 11.20 14.74
CA GLU A 376 6.78 11.27 13.27
C GLU A 376 7.31 12.59 12.71
N LEU A 377 7.52 13.58 13.57
CA LEU A 377 8.17 14.86 13.26
C LEU A 377 9.69 14.82 13.49
N GLN A 378 10.26 13.66 13.80
CA GLN A 378 11.70 13.50 13.99
C GLN A 378 12.33 12.57 12.94
N PRO A 379 13.54 12.89 12.45
CA PRO A 379 14.24 12.01 11.54
C PRO A 379 14.70 10.74 12.27
N ASP A 380 14.43 9.59 11.66
CA ASP A 380 14.85 8.29 12.18
C ASP A 380 16.39 8.09 12.07
N LYS A 381 16.87 6.94 12.57
CA LYS A 381 18.29 6.59 12.49
C LYS A 381 18.80 6.49 11.05
N SER A 382 17.95 6.09 10.09
CA SER A 382 18.36 5.92 8.69
C SER A 382 18.63 7.27 8.02
N VAL A 383 17.76 8.26 8.25
CA VAL A 383 17.91 9.64 7.80
C VAL A 383 19.10 10.29 8.49
N VAL A 384 19.25 10.14 9.81
CA VAL A 384 20.41 10.66 10.56
C VAL A 384 21.74 10.03 10.11
N LYS A 385 21.73 8.78 9.62
CA LYS A 385 22.92 8.16 9.03
C LYS A 385 23.19 8.67 7.62
N ARG A 386 22.14 8.86 6.81
CA ARG A 386 22.20 9.39 5.44
C ARG A 386 22.76 10.81 5.43
N PHE A 387 22.40 11.62 6.42
CA PHE A 387 22.88 12.99 6.58
C PHE A 387 23.83 13.09 7.77
N ARG A 388 25.13 13.30 7.52
CA ARG A 388 26.13 13.51 8.59
C ARG A 388 25.57 14.49 9.64
N ARG A 389 25.54 14.09 10.92
CA ARG A 389 24.92 14.87 12.03
C ARG A 389 25.24 16.38 11.99
N SER A 390 26.46 16.76 11.61
CA SER A 390 26.89 18.16 11.49
C SER A 390 26.10 19.01 10.47
N SER A 391 25.48 18.38 9.47
CA SER A 391 24.66 19.06 8.46
C SER A 391 23.21 19.22 8.88
N LEU A 392 22.76 18.46 9.89
CA LEU A 392 21.40 18.51 10.40
C LEU A 392 21.23 19.57 11.49
N SER A 393 22.28 19.87 12.26
CA SER A 393 22.25 20.83 13.37
C SER A 393 21.93 22.28 12.97
N ARG A 394 21.90 22.59 11.67
CA ARG A 394 21.49 23.90 11.14
C ARG A 394 19.97 24.07 10.98
N TYR A 395 19.22 22.98 11.12
CA TYR A 395 17.76 22.95 10.99
C TYR A 395 17.17 22.71 12.38
N GLN A 396 16.57 23.75 12.96
CA GLN A 396 16.01 23.72 14.30
C GLN A 396 14.52 23.39 14.28
N ASP A 397 13.85 23.65 13.15
CA ASP A 397 12.41 23.53 12.99
C ASP A 397 12.03 22.30 12.16
N ARG A 398 10.74 22.00 12.11
CA ARG A 398 10.16 20.99 11.20
C ARG A 398 9.08 21.64 10.37
N SER A 399 8.95 21.25 9.11
CA SER A 399 7.82 21.66 8.29
C SER A 399 7.17 20.45 7.64
N VAL A 400 5.84 20.42 7.67
CA VAL A 400 5.01 19.41 7.03
C VAL A 400 4.23 20.06 5.92
N GLU A 401 4.40 19.53 4.71
CA GLU A 401 3.61 19.92 3.55
C GLU A 401 2.50 18.89 3.34
N VAL A 402 1.25 19.33 3.47
CA VAL A 402 0.06 18.52 3.18
C VAL A 402 -0.46 18.90 1.81
N ASN A 403 -0.56 17.91 0.92
CA ASN A 403 -1.12 18.03 -0.41
C ASN A 403 -2.37 17.16 -0.50
N VAL A 404 -3.48 17.74 -0.94
CA VAL A 404 -4.73 17.03 -1.21
C VAL A 404 -4.96 17.08 -2.71
N SER A 405 -5.08 15.92 -3.36
CA SER A 405 -5.48 15.82 -4.75
C SER A 405 -6.91 15.32 -4.85
N ILE A 406 -7.77 16.13 -5.45
CA ILE A 406 -9.20 15.84 -5.61
C ILE A 406 -9.39 15.06 -6.92
N ARG A 407 -10.06 13.91 -6.83
CA ARG A 407 -10.25 12.99 -7.95
C ARG A 407 -11.72 12.77 -8.31
N ASP A 408 -11.98 12.57 -9.59
CA ASP A 408 -13.28 12.13 -10.10
C ASP A 408 -13.48 10.59 -9.94
N PRO A 409 -14.64 10.00 -10.29
CA PRO A 409 -14.86 8.55 -10.15
C PRO A 409 -13.88 7.66 -10.93
N SER A 410 -13.16 8.22 -11.91
CA SER A 410 -12.13 7.51 -12.69
C SER A 410 -10.71 7.73 -12.12
N TYR A 411 -10.61 8.30 -10.91
CA TYR A 411 -9.36 8.69 -10.24
C TYR A 411 -8.54 9.77 -10.99
N GLN A 412 -9.16 10.47 -11.94
CA GLN A 412 -8.50 11.58 -12.63
C GLN A 412 -8.46 12.82 -11.74
N SER A 413 -7.31 13.50 -11.69
CA SER A 413 -7.15 14.73 -10.92
C SER A 413 -7.98 15.87 -11.54
N ILE A 414 -8.86 16.44 -10.72
CA ILE A 414 -9.75 17.55 -11.07
C ILE A 414 -9.53 18.79 -10.21
N GLY A 415 -8.71 18.68 -9.17
CA GLY A 415 -8.34 19.77 -8.27
C GLY A 415 -7.20 19.36 -7.34
N ALA A 416 -6.56 20.34 -6.73
CA ALA A 416 -5.55 20.10 -5.71
C ALA A 416 -5.48 21.27 -4.74
N GLU A 417 -5.15 20.96 -3.49
CA GLU A 417 -4.99 21.90 -2.39
C GLU A 417 -3.69 21.61 -1.65
N ARG A 418 -3.10 22.65 -1.07
CA ARG A 418 -1.82 22.53 -0.37
C ARG A 418 -1.79 23.40 0.89
N GLN A 419 -1.27 22.83 1.96
CA GLN A 419 -0.98 23.53 3.21
C GLN A 419 0.46 23.26 3.64
N LEU A 420 1.15 24.30 4.11
CA LEU A 420 2.45 24.17 4.77
C LEU A 420 2.27 24.53 6.24
N VAL A 421 2.62 23.60 7.13
CA VAL A 421 2.65 23.83 8.59
C VAL A 421 4.07 23.76 9.07
N VAL A 422 4.47 24.72 9.90
CA VAL A 422 5.79 24.76 10.52
C VAL A 422 5.66 24.57 12.03
N PHE A 423 6.52 23.70 12.55
CA PHE A 423 6.68 23.38 13.96
C PHE A 423 8.01 23.98 14.40
N GLU A 424 7.92 25.16 15.02
CA GLU A 424 9.06 25.86 15.63
C GLU A 424 9.55 25.11 16.87
N ASP A 425 10.87 25.00 17.02
CA ASP A 425 11.51 24.35 18.17
C ASP A 425 10.79 23.04 18.55
N ALA A 426 10.73 22.11 17.58
CA ALA A 426 10.00 20.84 17.61
C ALA A 426 10.52 19.88 18.70
N SER A 427 10.41 20.33 19.94
CA SER A 427 10.39 19.54 21.16
C SER A 427 9.08 18.76 21.20
N ALA A 428 9.09 17.63 21.92
CA ALA A 428 7.92 16.77 22.04
C ALA A 428 6.69 17.51 22.59
N ASP A 429 6.89 18.58 23.37
CA ASP A 429 5.79 19.32 24.02
C ASP A 429 5.04 20.29 23.09
N VAL A 430 5.67 20.83 22.04
CA VAL A 430 5.05 21.83 21.14
C VAL A 430 4.18 21.18 20.05
N SER A 431 4.42 19.90 19.78
CA SER A 431 3.72 19.14 18.73
C SER A 431 2.64 18.19 19.25
N LYS A 432 2.67 17.85 20.53
CA LYS A 432 1.71 16.90 21.12
C LYS A 432 0.29 17.48 21.08
N GLY A 433 -0.61 16.79 20.36
CA GLY A 433 -2.02 17.15 20.29
C GLY A 433 -2.35 18.39 19.44
N ARG A 434 -1.42 18.89 18.61
CA ARG A 434 -1.73 20.01 17.71
C ARG A 434 -2.48 19.52 16.47
N THR A 435 -3.80 19.69 16.47
CA THR A 435 -4.64 19.54 15.28
C THR A 435 -4.46 20.72 14.34
N ASN A 436 -4.39 20.44 13.03
CA ASN A 436 -4.42 21.45 11.98
C ASN A 436 -5.63 21.16 11.08
N SER A 437 -6.20 22.23 10.50
CA SER A 437 -7.33 22.10 9.58
C SER A 437 -6.99 22.70 8.21
N LEU A 438 -7.37 22.01 7.14
CA LEU A 438 -7.36 22.52 5.77
C LEU A 438 -8.80 22.53 5.24
N THR A 439 -9.30 23.69 4.84
CA THR A 439 -10.66 23.84 4.28
C THR A 439 -10.59 24.16 2.81
N PHE A 440 -11.38 23.47 1.99
CA PHE A 440 -11.42 23.67 0.55
C PHE A 440 -12.79 23.33 -0.05
N ALA A 441 -13.05 23.80 -1.27
CA ALA A 441 -14.30 23.52 -1.98
C ALA A 441 -14.20 22.17 -2.73
N LEU A 442 -15.27 21.39 -2.70
CA LEU A 442 -15.36 20.10 -3.37
C LEU A 442 -16.13 20.23 -4.70
N PRO A 443 -15.49 19.99 -5.86
CA PRO A 443 -16.15 20.02 -7.17
C PRO A 443 -17.31 19.01 -7.27
N LYS A 444 -18.34 19.33 -8.07
CA LYS A 444 -19.57 18.51 -8.20
C LYS A 444 -19.34 17.06 -8.66
N ASN A 445 -18.29 16.82 -9.43
CA ASN A 445 -17.91 15.49 -9.92
C ASN A 445 -16.78 14.85 -9.09
N ALA A 446 -16.42 15.39 -7.93
CA ALA A 446 -15.44 14.76 -7.05
C ALA A 446 -15.99 13.47 -6.43
N LYS A 447 -15.10 12.52 -6.21
CA LYS A 447 -15.43 11.19 -5.68
C LYS A 447 -14.37 10.61 -4.75
N HIS A 448 -13.11 10.99 -4.90
CA HIS A 448 -12.02 10.52 -4.03
C HIS A 448 -11.07 11.67 -3.70
N LEU A 449 -10.35 11.54 -2.58
CA LEU A 449 -9.21 12.39 -2.25
C LEU A 449 -7.96 11.53 -2.11
N ALA A 450 -6.84 12.03 -2.58
CA ALA A 450 -5.52 11.49 -2.25
C ALA A 450 -4.80 12.50 -1.36
N LEU A 451 -4.47 12.09 -0.15
CA LEU A 451 -3.75 12.90 0.82
C LEU A 451 -2.29 12.50 0.77
N GLN A 452 -1.39 13.48 0.73
CA GLN A 452 0.04 13.27 0.78
C GLN A 452 0.67 14.23 1.79
N THR A 453 1.53 13.72 2.66
CA THR A 453 2.38 14.54 3.51
C THR A 453 3.86 14.35 3.19
N ASN A 454 4.61 15.44 3.21
CA ASN A 454 6.07 15.42 3.18
C ASN A 454 6.60 16.19 4.39
N ALA A 455 7.32 15.51 5.29
CA ALA A 455 7.96 16.16 6.42
C ALA A 455 9.42 16.47 6.12
N HIS A 456 9.82 17.71 6.42
CA HIS A 456 11.15 18.24 6.18
C HIS A 456 11.76 18.79 7.46
N MET A 457 13.07 18.59 7.60
CA MET A 457 13.83 19.46 8.48
C MET A 457 13.77 20.87 7.92
N SER A 458 13.63 21.90 8.74
CA SER A 458 13.53 23.28 8.25
C SER A 458 14.22 24.28 9.17
N THR A 459 14.41 25.49 8.67
CA THR A 459 14.68 26.66 9.50
C THR A 459 13.88 27.84 8.97
N ILE A 460 13.28 28.61 9.87
CA ILE A 460 12.63 29.86 9.50
C ILE A 460 13.64 31.00 9.56
N LYS A 461 13.77 31.75 8.47
CA LYS A 461 14.55 33.00 8.44
C LYS A 461 13.73 34.06 7.74
N GLU A 462 13.50 35.18 8.42
CA GLU A 462 12.75 36.32 7.86
C GLU A 462 11.41 35.87 7.25
N ASP A 463 10.66 35.03 7.99
CA ASP A 463 9.37 34.43 7.59
C ASP A 463 9.42 33.52 6.34
N VAL A 464 10.61 33.15 5.89
CA VAL A 464 10.80 32.19 4.79
C VAL A 464 11.26 30.85 5.34
N VAL A 465 10.50 29.81 5.01
CA VAL A 465 10.86 28.42 5.33
C VAL A 465 11.99 27.96 4.41
N GLN A 466 13.16 27.72 4.97
CA GLN A 466 14.27 27.09 4.26
C GLN A 466 14.23 25.58 4.49
N TYR A 467 13.80 24.85 3.45
CA TYR A 467 13.74 23.40 3.49
C TYR A 467 15.15 22.78 3.62
N GLY A 468 15.24 21.85 4.55
CA GLY A 468 16.28 20.85 4.65
C GLY A 468 15.84 19.52 4.06
N PRO A 469 16.59 18.45 4.39
CA PRO A 469 16.26 17.12 3.93
C PRO A 469 14.85 16.67 4.34
N PRO A 470 14.10 15.99 3.45
CA PRO A 470 12.90 15.28 3.84
C PRO A 470 13.29 14.08 4.72
N PHE A 471 12.41 13.71 5.65
CA PHE A 471 12.69 12.62 6.59
C PHE A 471 11.53 11.65 6.82
N SER A 472 10.29 12.05 6.53
CA SER A 472 9.14 11.15 6.55
C SER A 472 8.10 11.57 5.49
N TYR A 473 7.22 10.62 5.17
CA TYR A 473 6.25 10.72 4.10
C TYR A 473 4.97 9.95 4.46
N ALA A 474 3.79 10.41 4.06
CA ALA A 474 2.60 9.58 4.11
C ALA A 474 1.75 9.80 2.86
N VAL A 475 1.08 8.74 2.39
CA VAL A 475 -0.02 8.84 1.44
C VAL A 475 -1.19 8.02 1.93
N ASP A 476 -2.38 8.61 1.86
CA ASP A 476 -3.62 7.90 2.09
C ASP A 476 -4.71 8.35 1.11
N TRP A 477 -5.78 7.56 1.01
CA TRP A 477 -6.87 7.72 0.06
C TRP A 477 -8.23 7.67 0.74
N GLU A 478 -8.91 8.81 0.79
CA GLU A 478 -10.34 8.86 1.12
C GLU A 478 -11.16 8.46 -0.11
N ARG A 479 -11.91 7.37 -0.01
CA ARG A 479 -12.68 6.81 -1.12
C ARG A 479 -14.16 7.16 -0.98
N ASP A 480 -14.82 7.39 -2.12
CA ASP A 480 -16.26 7.62 -2.20
C ASP A 480 -16.77 8.95 -1.59
N LEU A 481 -15.89 9.90 -1.28
CA LEU A 481 -16.24 11.25 -0.86
C LEU A 481 -16.92 12.06 -1.97
N SER A 482 -18.25 12.07 -1.95
CA SER A 482 -19.09 12.82 -2.90
C SER A 482 -19.57 14.14 -2.28
N PRO A 483 -19.83 15.20 -3.07
CA PRO A 483 -20.47 16.42 -2.58
C PRO A 483 -21.81 16.15 -1.89
N LEU A 484 -22.16 17.00 -0.93
CA LEU A 484 -23.48 16.97 -0.30
C LEU A 484 -24.57 17.39 -1.31
N ASP A 485 -25.80 16.92 -1.09
CA ASP A 485 -26.95 17.19 -1.96
C ASP A 485 -27.36 18.67 -1.90
N GLU A 486 -27.00 19.42 -2.94
CA GLU A 486 -27.25 20.85 -3.10
C GLU A 486 -28.69 21.22 -3.52
N THR A 487 -29.60 20.25 -3.70
CA THR A 487 -30.92 20.52 -4.34
C THR A 487 -31.85 21.40 -3.50
N GLY A 488 -31.57 21.59 -2.21
CA GLY A 488 -32.37 22.45 -1.31
C GLY A 488 -33.78 21.90 -1.02
N ARG A 489 -34.09 20.67 -1.43
CA ARG A 489 -35.46 20.12 -1.40
C ARG A 489 -35.84 19.44 -0.09
N ARG A 490 -34.84 18.94 0.64
CA ARG A 490 -35.00 18.17 1.87
C ARG A 490 -34.10 18.72 2.97
N LEU A 491 -34.47 18.46 4.21
CA LEU A 491 -33.57 18.59 5.35
C LEU A 491 -32.28 17.83 5.05
N LEU A 492 -31.15 18.50 5.28
CA LEU A 492 -29.83 17.95 5.03
C LEU A 492 -28.95 18.23 6.25
N LEU A 493 -28.15 17.25 6.63
CA LEU A 493 -27.08 17.40 7.61
C LEU A 493 -25.71 17.43 6.93
N SER A 494 -24.78 18.21 7.48
CA SER A 494 -23.34 18.06 7.22
C SER A 494 -22.85 16.69 7.69
N ASP A 495 -21.57 16.37 7.49
CA ASP A 495 -20.98 15.29 8.26
C ASP A 495 -20.80 15.71 9.73
N ILE A 496 -20.63 14.73 10.62
CA ILE A 496 -20.30 14.96 12.03
C ILE A 496 -18.81 15.23 12.12
N ARG A 497 -18.44 16.35 12.75
CA ARG A 497 -17.05 16.69 13.06
C ARG A 497 -16.80 16.47 14.55
N PRO A 498 -16.02 15.46 14.95
CA PRO A 498 -15.72 15.21 16.34
C PRO A 498 -14.70 16.22 16.87
N MET A 499 -14.91 16.63 18.12
CA MET A 499 -14.09 17.60 18.83
C MET A 499 -13.92 17.13 20.27
N LEU A 500 -12.84 17.56 20.92
CA LEU A 500 -12.57 17.28 22.32
C LEU A 500 -12.59 18.58 23.10
N LEU A 501 -13.27 18.57 24.23
CA LEU A 501 -13.17 19.64 25.23
C LEU A 501 -12.04 19.28 26.22
N PRO A 502 -11.13 20.22 26.57
CA PRO A 502 -10.09 19.95 27.56
C PRO A 502 -10.69 19.48 28.89
N ARG A 503 -10.08 18.47 29.51
CA ARG A 503 -10.60 17.83 30.74
C ARG A 503 -10.72 18.78 31.93
N ASP A 504 -9.91 19.83 31.95
CA ASP A 504 -9.90 20.87 32.99
C ASP A 504 -10.99 21.93 32.80
N VAL A 505 -11.70 21.93 31.67
CA VAL A 505 -12.83 22.82 31.43
C VAL A 505 -14.09 22.21 32.02
N GLU A 506 -14.62 22.84 33.08
CA GLU A 506 -15.95 22.49 33.59
C GLU A 506 -17.04 23.11 32.71
N ILE A 507 -18.00 22.32 32.26
CA ILE A 507 -19.11 22.77 31.38
C ILE A 507 -19.88 23.96 31.99
N GLN A 508 -20.05 23.97 33.31
CA GLN A 508 -20.72 25.05 34.05
C GLN A 508 -19.96 26.38 34.00
N SER A 509 -18.65 26.35 33.67
CA SER A 509 -17.81 27.53 33.53
C SER A 509 -17.92 28.18 32.15
N LEU A 510 -18.51 27.51 31.15
CA LEU A 510 -18.74 28.05 29.81
C LEU A 510 -19.91 29.06 29.74
N VAL A 511 -20.44 29.51 30.88
CA VAL A 511 -21.50 30.53 30.93
C VAL A 511 -20.97 31.87 30.43
N GLY A 512 -21.21 32.16 29.14
CA GLY A 512 -20.78 33.39 28.45
C GLY A 512 -19.74 33.19 27.35
N SER A 513 -19.19 31.98 27.19
CA SER A 513 -18.32 31.55 26.08
C SER A 513 -18.94 30.34 25.37
N SER A 514 -18.92 30.28 24.04
CA SER A 514 -19.49 29.13 23.31
C SER A 514 -18.59 27.89 23.44
N ILE A 515 -19.19 26.68 23.48
CA ILE A 515 -18.47 25.39 23.39
C ILE A 515 -17.52 25.39 22.18
N GLU A 516 -17.96 25.98 21.07
CA GLU A 516 -17.15 26.22 19.86
C GLU A 516 -15.76 26.80 20.15
N SER A 517 -15.66 27.77 21.07
CA SER A 517 -14.40 28.45 21.36
C SER A 517 -13.43 27.66 22.23
N ALA A 518 -13.93 26.63 22.92
CA ALA A 518 -13.17 25.82 23.87
C ALA A 518 -12.83 24.42 23.35
N ALA A 519 -13.66 23.86 22.47
CA ALA A 519 -13.44 22.53 21.90
C ALA A 519 -12.43 22.59 20.75
N THR A 520 -11.57 21.56 20.65
CA THR A 520 -10.60 21.40 19.56
C THR A 520 -10.96 20.19 18.71
N PRO A 521 -10.93 20.26 17.37
CA PRO A 521 -11.17 19.11 16.52
C PRO A 521 -10.21 17.97 16.81
N THR A 522 -10.70 16.73 16.82
CA THR A 522 -9.84 15.55 16.89
C THR A 522 -9.71 14.93 15.49
N PRO A 523 -8.49 14.77 14.96
CA PRO A 523 -8.24 14.09 13.70
C PRO A 523 -8.11 12.58 13.88
N ARG A 524 -8.31 12.06 15.10
CA ARG A 524 -8.28 10.64 15.42
C ARG A 524 -9.70 10.12 15.46
N MET A 525 -9.90 8.95 14.87
CA MET A 525 -11.09 8.13 15.12
C MET A 525 -10.96 7.37 16.44
N GLU A 526 -10.06 7.78 17.33
CA GLU A 526 -9.76 7.15 18.62
C GLU A 526 -9.94 8.19 19.74
N ILE A 527 -10.63 7.83 20.80
CA ILE A 527 -10.84 8.65 22.00
C ILE A 527 -10.48 7.87 23.27
N GLN A 528 -10.17 8.57 24.35
CA GLN A 528 -9.98 7.95 25.67
C GLN A 528 -11.30 7.88 26.44
N PRO A 529 -11.47 6.90 27.36
CA PRO A 529 -12.71 6.76 28.13
C PRO A 529 -13.14 8.01 28.92
N ASP A 530 -12.19 8.85 29.33
CA ASP A 530 -12.44 10.08 30.09
C ASP A 530 -12.39 11.37 29.25
N ASP A 531 -12.36 11.24 27.93
CA ASP A 531 -12.44 12.40 27.02
C ASP A 531 -13.85 13.01 27.00
N GLN A 532 -13.90 14.34 27.04
CA GLN A 532 -15.14 15.09 26.89
C GLN A 532 -15.44 15.29 25.40
N LEU A 533 -16.14 14.32 24.80
CA LEU A 533 -16.48 14.33 23.38
C LEU A 533 -17.55 15.39 23.07
N VAL A 534 -17.22 16.30 22.15
CA VAL A 534 -18.14 17.26 21.55
C VAL A 534 -18.30 16.90 20.09
N ILE A 535 -19.53 16.96 19.57
CA ILE A 535 -19.80 16.88 18.14
C ILE A 535 -20.26 18.22 17.60
N TYR A 536 -19.75 18.54 16.42
CA TYR A 536 -20.19 19.67 15.63
C TYR A 536 -20.82 19.19 14.33
N PHE A 537 -21.97 19.73 13.98
CA PHE A 537 -22.58 19.55 12.67
C PHE A 537 -23.46 20.75 12.31
N GLU A 538 -23.82 20.85 11.04
CA GLU A 538 -24.74 21.85 10.52
C GLU A 538 -25.97 21.18 9.91
N ALA A 539 -27.10 21.87 9.99
CA ALA A 539 -28.32 21.48 9.32
C ALA A 539 -28.80 22.57 8.36
N TYR A 540 -29.36 22.14 7.23
CA TYR A 540 -29.75 23.00 6.12
C TYR A 540 -31.18 22.73 5.68
N ASN A 541 -31.78 23.74 5.04
CA ASN A 541 -33.11 23.71 4.43
C ASN A 541 -34.26 23.50 5.41
N LEU A 542 -34.10 23.94 6.66
CA LEU A 542 -35.20 23.96 7.64
C LEU A 542 -36.34 24.86 7.16
N ARG A 543 -37.58 24.42 7.36
CA ARG A 543 -38.78 25.13 6.96
C ARG A 543 -39.22 26.10 8.04
N TYR A 544 -39.57 27.31 7.61
CA TYR A 544 -40.19 28.31 8.45
C TYR A 544 -41.66 27.94 8.71
N GLY A 545 -42.04 27.96 9.98
CA GLY A 545 -43.41 27.86 10.44
C GLY A 545 -44.21 29.14 10.20
N SER A 546 -45.43 29.19 10.73
CA SER A 546 -46.32 30.34 10.56
C SER A 546 -45.87 31.62 11.28
N ASP A 547 -44.88 31.51 12.17
CA ASP A 547 -44.31 32.59 12.97
C ASP A 547 -42.96 33.10 12.41
N ASP A 548 -42.60 32.70 11.19
CA ASP A 548 -41.31 32.98 10.55
C ASP A 548 -40.10 32.46 11.37
N ARG A 549 -40.31 31.40 12.17
CA ARG A 549 -39.25 30.68 12.88
C ARG A 549 -39.15 29.24 12.39
N VAL A 550 -37.97 28.66 12.55
CA VAL A 550 -37.77 27.22 12.34
C VAL A 550 -37.95 26.51 13.68
N GLN A 551 -38.55 25.33 13.65
CA GLN A 551 -38.65 24.45 14.81
C GLN A 551 -38.10 23.09 14.42
N TYR A 552 -37.21 22.55 15.23
CA TYR A 552 -36.57 21.28 14.96
C TYR A 552 -36.20 20.55 16.24
N THR A 553 -36.07 19.25 16.11
CA THR A 553 -35.67 18.35 17.18
C THR A 553 -34.39 17.63 16.79
N VAL A 554 -33.40 17.64 17.67
CA VAL A 554 -32.15 16.89 17.52
C VAL A 554 -32.17 15.73 18.50
N GLN A 555 -31.95 14.53 17.99
CA GLN A 555 -31.73 13.32 18.75
C GLN A 555 -30.32 12.80 18.46
N TYR A 556 -29.58 12.41 19.48
CA TYR A 556 -28.37 11.63 19.27
C TYR A 556 -28.41 10.33 20.05
N ASP A 557 -27.91 9.28 19.41
CA ASP A 557 -27.82 7.93 19.94
C ASP A 557 -26.35 7.51 20.01
N VAL A 558 -25.94 7.00 21.16
CA VAL A 558 -24.62 6.41 21.40
C VAL A 558 -24.82 4.90 21.54
N GLU A 559 -24.17 4.11 20.69
CA GLU A 559 -24.14 2.64 20.78
C GLU A 559 -22.69 2.18 21.04
N VAL A 560 -22.46 1.41 22.10
CA VAL A 560 -21.13 0.87 22.44
C VAL A 560 -21.04 -0.60 22.05
N ARG A 561 -19.98 -0.97 21.33
CA ARG A 561 -19.68 -2.34 20.89
C ARG A 561 -18.36 -2.82 21.48
N SER A 562 -18.41 -3.84 22.32
CA SER A 562 -17.20 -4.45 22.89
C SER A 562 -16.82 -5.78 22.21
N PRO A 563 -15.54 -5.97 21.84
CA PRO A 563 -15.04 -7.25 21.31
C PRO A 563 -15.19 -8.40 22.32
N ARG A 564 -15.23 -8.10 23.62
CA ARG A 564 -15.36 -9.07 24.71
C ARG A 564 -16.72 -9.79 24.70
N TRP A 565 -17.73 -9.26 24.02
CA TRP A 565 -19.11 -9.77 24.03
C TRP A 565 -19.47 -10.70 22.85
N LEU A 566 -18.48 -11.27 22.14
CA LEU A 566 -18.65 -12.19 21.00
C LEU A 566 -19.60 -13.41 21.20
N LEU A 567 -20.17 -13.62 22.39
CA LEU A 567 -21.16 -14.66 22.70
C LEU A 567 -22.59 -14.12 22.97
N ARG A 568 -22.83 -12.81 22.86
CA ARG A 568 -24.14 -12.15 23.05
C ARG A 568 -24.22 -10.85 22.24
N ASP A 569 -25.27 -10.68 21.43
CA ASP A 569 -25.66 -9.37 20.84
C ASP A 569 -26.14 -8.42 21.96
N GLN A 570 -25.24 -8.01 22.84
CA GLN A 570 -25.48 -6.99 23.85
C GLN A 570 -24.73 -5.73 23.42
N PHE A 571 -25.46 -4.63 23.33
CA PHE A 571 -24.95 -3.29 23.08
C PHE A 571 -25.56 -2.38 24.15
N GLU A 572 -24.77 -1.48 24.70
CA GLU A 572 -25.32 -0.41 25.54
C GLU A 572 -25.71 0.77 24.64
N ARG A 573 -26.87 1.36 24.92
CA ARG A 573 -27.40 2.49 24.13
C ARG A 573 -27.91 3.57 25.06
N SER A 574 -27.43 4.79 24.85
CA SER A 574 -28.04 6.01 25.40
C SER A 574 -28.62 6.87 24.27
N SER A 575 -29.68 7.61 24.57
CA SER A 575 -30.40 8.44 23.61
C SER A 575 -30.86 9.73 24.29
N THR A 576 -30.51 10.87 23.71
CA THR A 576 -30.86 12.20 24.21
C THR A 576 -31.55 13.00 23.11
N GLU A 577 -32.65 13.68 23.47
CA GLU A 577 -33.49 14.45 22.55
C GLU A 577 -33.67 15.88 23.07
N VAL A 578 -33.51 16.87 22.18
CA VAL A 578 -33.67 18.30 22.48
C VAL A 578 -34.40 18.99 21.32
N THR A 579 -35.49 19.68 21.64
CA THR A 579 -36.23 20.54 20.69
C THR A 579 -35.76 21.99 20.82
N GLN A 580 -35.50 22.64 19.68
CA GLN A 580 -35.02 24.01 19.59
C GLN A 580 -35.84 24.84 18.59
N GLU A 581 -35.76 26.17 18.74
CA GLU A 581 -36.38 27.14 17.84
C GLU A 581 -35.35 28.16 17.35
N GLY A 582 -35.31 28.40 16.04
CA GLY A 582 -34.34 29.31 15.40
C GLY A 582 -34.98 30.35 14.49
N SER A 583 -34.19 31.31 14.03
CA SER A 583 -34.60 32.32 13.03
C SER A 583 -33.98 32.08 11.64
N SER A 584 -33.16 31.03 11.50
CA SER A 584 -32.41 30.73 10.28
C SER A 584 -32.77 29.34 9.77
N SER A 585 -32.90 29.20 8.45
CA SER A 585 -33.07 27.90 7.77
C SER A 585 -31.79 27.03 7.75
N ARG A 586 -30.66 27.61 8.20
CA ARG A 586 -29.40 26.92 8.51
C ARG A 586 -29.08 27.10 9.98
N VAL A 587 -28.74 26.01 10.66
CA VAL A 587 -28.34 26.03 12.08
C VAL A 587 -27.03 25.26 12.25
N GLU A 588 -26.28 25.62 13.28
CA GLU A 588 -25.01 25.03 13.65
C GLU A 588 -25.14 24.52 15.08
N GLU A 589 -24.82 23.26 15.31
CA GLU A 589 -25.02 22.57 16.58
C GLU A 589 -23.70 22.12 17.18
N TYR A 590 -23.55 22.33 18.49
CA TYR A 590 -22.44 21.83 19.30
C TYR A 590 -23.04 21.04 20.46
N ILE A 591 -22.83 19.72 20.45
CA ILE A 591 -23.40 18.83 21.44
C ILE A 591 -22.27 18.16 22.20
N LEU A 592 -22.25 18.36 23.52
CA LEU A 592 -21.46 17.51 24.40
C LEU A 592 -22.17 16.16 24.51
N VAL A 593 -21.47 15.10 24.09
CA VAL A 593 -21.99 13.74 24.14
C VAL A 593 -21.89 13.23 25.56
N ASP A 594 -23.02 12.86 26.16
CA ASP A 594 -23.03 12.21 27.46
C ASP A 594 -22.68 10.73 27.29
N LEU A 595 -21.46 10.36 27.67
CA LEU A 595 -21.00 8.98 27.74
C LEU A 595 -21.23 8.36 29.13
N GLY A 596 -21.73 9.10 30.12
CA GLY A 596 -21.88 8.62 31.49
C GLY A 596 -22.94 7.52 31.68
N ASP A 597 -23.86 7.40 30.72
CA ASP A 597 -24.92 6.37 30.71
C ASP A 597 -24.49 5.06 30.05
N VAL A 598 -23.27 4.99 29.51
CA VAL A 598 -22.71 3.78 28.88
C VAL A 598 -21.34 3.46 29.48
N GLU A 599 -21.09 2.21 29.85
CA GLU A 599 -19.75 1.80 30.25
C GLU A 599 -18.86 1.69 29.00
N VAL A 600 -17.82 2.52 28.96
CA VAL A 600 -16.84 2.56 27.85
C VAL A 600 -15.49 2.11 28.37
N GLU A 601 -14.94 1.04 27.79
CA GLU A 601 -13.65 0.46 28.14
C GLU A 601 -12.67 0.48 26.96
N ASP A 602 -11.38 0.27 27.27
CA ASP A 602 -10.34 0.03 26.25
C ASP A 602 -10.70 -1.14 25.32
N GLY A 603 -10.62 -0.86 24.01
CA GLY A 603 -10.93 -1.77 22.91
C GLY A 603 -12.38 -1.73 22.41
N ASP A 604 -13.22 -0.86 22.96
CA ASP A 604 -14.60 -0.67 22.50
C ASP A 604 -14.68 0.20 21.24
N THR A 605 -15.78 0.07 20.48
CA THR A 605 -16.13 0.99 19.40
C THR A 605 -17.46 1.68 19.73
N ILE A 606 -17.45 3.01 19.71
CA ILE A 606 -18.62 3.87 19.88
C ILE A 606 -19.18 4.24 18.50
N ARG A 607 -20.44 3.90 18.26
CA ARG A 607 -21.20 4.36 17.10
C ARG A 607 -22.15 5.47 17.53
N LEU A 608 -21.86 6.68 17.09
CA LEU A 608 -22.66 7.86 17.38
C LEU A 608 -23.53 8.20 16.17
N THR A 609 -24.85 8.24 16.35
CA THR A 609 -25.80 8.65 15.31
C THR A 609 -26.53 9.91 15.74
N VAL A 610 -26.47 10.96 14.92
CA VAL A 610 -27.28 12.17 15.06
C VAL A 610 -28.44 12.08 14.09
N GLU A 611 -29.66 12.23 14.59
CA GLU A 611 -30.87 12.41 13.81
C GLU A 611 -31.44 13.80 14.09
N MET A 612 -31.86 14.48 13.03
CA MET A 612 -32.53 15.76 13.13
C MET A 612 -33.87 15.71 12.41
N THR A 613 -34.89 16.24 13.06
CA THR A 613 -36.25 16.35 12.57
C THR A 613 -36.62 17.81 12.39
N ASP A 614 -37.04 18.20 11.20
CA ASP A 614 -37.72 19.47 10.95
C ASP A 614 -39.19 19.31 11.36
N ASP A 615 -39.59 19.94 12.46
CA ASP A 615 -40.92 19.79 13.05
C ASP A 615 -42.01 20.48 12.21
N VAL A 616 -41.63 21.44 11.36
CA VAL A 616 -42.56 22.12 10.44
C VAL A 616 -42.79 21.27 9.19
N ALA A 617 -41.71 20.76 8.60
CA ALA A 617 -41.76 19.95 7.38
C ALA A 617 -42.12 18.48 7.64
N GLN A 618 -42.00 18.02 8.89
CA GLN A 618 -42.09 16.61 9.28
C GLN A 618 -41.12 15.73 8.48
N SER A 619 -39.89 16.21 8.29
CA SER A 619 -38.83 15.51 7.56
C SER A 619 -37.63 15.28 8.45
N THR A 620 -37.02 14.10 8.34
CA THR A 620 -35.84 13.72 9.14
C THR A 620 -34.60 13.51 8.28
N SER A 621 -33.43 13.71 8.87
CA SER A 621 -32.12 13.38 8.28
C SER A 621 -31.19 12.91 9.38
N SER A 622 -30.33 11.92 9.09
CA SER A 622 -29.39 11.39 10.06
C SER A 622 -27.97 11.24 9.52
N ARG A 623 -27.00 11.20 10.44
CA ARG A 623 -25.57 11.01 10.20
C ARG A 623 -25.00 10.12 11.30
N THR A 624 -23.99 9.34 10.93
CA THR A 624 -23.32 8.44 11.87
C THR A 624 -21.82 8.60 11.73
N ILE A 625 -21.12 8.53 12.85
CA ILE A 625 -19.67 8.39 12.95
C ILE A 625 -19.36 7.22 13.90
N GLU A 626 -18.27 6.51 13.64
CA GLU A 626 -17.74 5.47 14.53
C GLU A 626 -16.40 5.93 15.08
N LEU A 627 -16.17 5.73 16.38
CA LEU A 627 -14.96 6.10 17.10
C LEU A 627 -14.50 4.90 17.93
N ASP A 628 -13.24 4.52 17.82
CA ASP A 628 -12.62 3.50 18.66
C ASP A 628 -12.17 4.10 20.01
N VAL A 629 -12.09 3.25 21.02
CA VAL A 629 -11.68 3.63 22.36
C VAL A 629 -10.39 2.91 22.71
N ALA A 630 -9.37 3.68 23.06
CA ALA A 630 -8.09 3.13 23.49
C ALA A 630 -7.52 3.87 24.69
N GLU A 631 -6.88 3.11 25.59
CA GLU A 631 -6.02 3.67 26.64
C GLU A 631 -4.65 4.11 26.06
N PRO A 632 -4.04 5.18 26.61
CA PRO A 632 -2.79 5.76 26.11
C PRO A 632 -1.52 4.91 26.24
#